data_AF-A0A3R7Q9N0-F1
#
_entry.id   AF-A0A3R7Q9N0-F1
#
_cell.length_a   1.000
_cell.length_b   1.000
_cell.length_c   1.000
_cell.angle_alpha   90.00
_cell.angle_beta   90.00
_cell.angle_gamma   90.00
#
_symmetry.space_group_name_H-M   'P 1'
#
loop_
_entity.id
_entity.type
_entity.pdbx_description
1 polymer ?
#
loop_
_entity_poly.entity_id
_entity_poly.type
_entity_poly.pdbx_seq_one_letter_code
_entity_poly.pdbx_strand_id
1 'polypeptide(L)'
;MIIVEAVSVLQQRGALETWGASHELLTSDTLDHYRTFGMLEKLLLTPTKLAEEWTFQLEPAVQKMVIEKYYEFDDIVIREIIGKKLSGRTRKDLDDVAEKTGVLLRSCRRQFDNVKRIFKQVDEMPGSVVANIQSSFLLPNELAKKYASIVFIINNRFETSKRKLNYLTFEDFSVCASLMMNSWTTSTITSSFNVGADGRDDSDVDREFLMDLRDFKLLLDREKEHRNMTLSHLRGKIPDRMCTEVENNFKVYSRAIINIGCALNNTRDLRDFFVDTVEKIVDPCRQSRWKGAELEVFLQVYADAGSGLDIMNR
;
A
#
# COMPACT_ATOMS: atom_id res chain seq x y z
N MET A 1 -10.06 -7.73 -24.64
CA MET A 1 -10.91 -7.10 -25.66
C MET A 1 -10.41 -7.50 -27.03
N ILE A 2 -11.12 -8.45 -27.64
CA ILE A 2 -10.91 -8.88 -29.02
C ILE A 2 -11.46 -7.75 -29.92
N ILE A 3 -10.81 -7.46 -31.05
CA ILE A 3 -11.17 -6.34 -31.95
C ILE A 3 -12.68 -6.34 -32.28
N VAL A 4 -13.26 -7.53 -32.44
CA VAL A 4 -14.70 -7.74 -32.68
C VAL A 4 -15.59 -7.17 -31.56
N GLU A 5 -15.20 -7.36 -30.29
CA GLU A 5 -15.93 -6.81 -29.14
C GLU A 5 -15.81 -5.28 -29.12
N ALA A 6 -14.64 -4.74 -29.44
CA ALA A 6 -14.39 -3.31 -29.47
C ALA A 6 -15.27 -2.62 -30.54
N VAL A 7 -15.31 -3.18 -31.75
CA VAL A 7 -16.17 -2.71 -32.84
C VAL A 7 -17.65 -2.78 -32.44
N SER A 8 -18.08 -3.89 -31.82
CA SER A 8 -19.46 -4.06 -31.35
C SER A 8 -19.87 -3.01 -30.32
N VAL A 9 -18.99 -2.70 -29.37
CA VAL A 9 -19.23 -1.66 -28.35
C VAL A 9 -19.26 -0.26 -28.98
N LEU A 10 -18.35 0.06 -29.90
CA LEU A 10 -18.35 1.35 -30.60
C LEU A 10 -19.60 1.54 -31.45
N GLN A 11 -20.08 0.47 -32.09
CA GLN A 11 -21.34 0.47 -32.82
C GLN A 11 -22.54 0.75 -31.91
N GLN A 12 -22.63 0.07 -30.76
CA GLN A 12 -23.69 0.31 -29.77
C GLN A 12 -23.68 1.74 -29.19
N ARG A 13 -22.53 2.40 -29.22
CA ARG A 13 -22.36 3.80 -28.78
C ARG A 13 -22.69 4.83 -29.88
N GLY A 14 -23.16 4.40 -31.05
CA GLY A 14 -23.55 5.31 -32.12
C GLY A 14 -22.36 5.90 -32.92
N ALA A 15 -21.18 5.28 -32.85
CA ALA A 15 -20.00 5.76 -33.57
C ALA A 15 -20.23 5.83 -35.10
N LEU A 16 -21.02 4.91 -35.66
CA LEU A 16 -21.37 4.92 -37.08
C LEU A 16 -22.36 6.04 -37.43
N GLU A 17 -23.31 6.33 -36.55
CA GLU A 17 -24.36 7.36 -36.75
C GLU A 17 -23.78 8.78 -36.69
N THR A 18 -22.75 8.97 -35.86
CA THR A 18 -22.11 10.29 -35.66
C THR A 18 -21.33 10.73 -36.91
N TRP A 19 -20.81 9.79 -37.70
CA TRP A 19 -19.89 10.07 -38.82
C TRP A 19 -20.36 9.55 -40.18
N GLY A 20 -21.50 8.85 -40.26
CA GLY A 20 -21.96 8.20 -41.49
C GLY A 20 -21.00 7.11 -41.99
N ALA A 21 -20.19 6.54 -41.10
CA ALA A 21 -19.15 5.58 -41.43
C ALA A 21 -19.74 4.18 -41.70
N SER A 22 -19.12 3.41 -42.59
CA SER A 22 -19.50 2.01 -42.79
C SER A 22 -18.94 1.13 -41.68
N HIS A 23 -19.57 -0.02 -41.44
CA HIS A 23 -19.08 -1.02 -40.48
C HIS A 23 -17.66 -1.51 -40.84
N GLU A 24 -17.36 -1.64 -42.13
CA GLU A 24 -16.02 -2.01 -42.61
C GLU A 24 -14.98 -0.93 -42.27
N LEU A 25 -15.33 0.35 -42.43
CA LEU A 25 -14.46 1.46 -42.08
C LEU A 25 -14.17 1.48 -40.57
N LEU A 26 -15.20 1.31 -39.73
CA LEU A 26 -15.04 1.21 -38.27
C LEU A 26 -14.14 0.02 -37.87
N THR A 27 -14.30 -1.12 -38.55
CA THR A 27 -13.48 -2.30 -38.30
C THR A 27 -12.02 -2.06 -38.67
N SER A 28 -11.76 -1.47 -39.84
CA SER A 28 -10.40 -1.14 -40.29
C SER A 28 -9.75 -0.10 -39.38
N ASP A 29 -10.47 0.97 -39.04
CA ASP A 29 -10.00 2.03 -38.14
C ASP A 29 -9.66 1.47 -36.73
N THR A 30 -10.55 0.63 -36.18
CA THR A 30 -10.28 -0.05 -34.91
C THR A 30 -9.04 -0.93 -34.99
N LEU A 31 -8.86 -1.67 -36.10
CA LEU A 31 -7.68 -2.51 -36.31
C LEU A 31 -6.39 -1.67 -36.35
N ASP A 32 -6.40 -0.53 -37.04
CA ASP A 32 -5.25 0.36 -37.14
C ASP A 32 -4.93 1.05 -35.81
N HIS A 33 -5.95 1.42 -35.03
CA HIS A 33 -5.78 1.87 -33.65
C HIS A 33 -5.12 0.80 -32.76
N TYR A 34 -5.52 -0.46 -32.88
CA TYR A 34 -4.88 -1.57 -32.15
C TYR A 34 -3.43 -1.81 -32.57
N ARG A 35 -3.11 -1.70 -33.87
CA ARG A 35 -1.73 -1.80 -34.38
C ARG A 35 -0.86 -0.66 -33.85
N THR A 36 -1.37 0.56 -33.92
CA THR A 36 -0.72 1.77 -33.42
C THR A 36 -0.46 1.65 -31.92
N PHE A 37 -1.47 1.22 -31.16
CA PHE A 37 -1.31 0.95 -29.73
C PHE A 37 -0.25 -0.14 -29.47
N GLY A 38 -0.19 -1.21 -30.27
CA GLY A 38 0.84 -2.24 -30.12
C GLY A 38 2.27 -1.72 -30.32
N MET A 39 2.45 -0.67 -31.13
CA MET A 39 3.74 0.02 -31.26
C MET A 39 3.99 0.94 -30.07
N LEU A 40 2.98 1.71 -29.65
CA LEU A 40 3.06 2.61 -28.50
C LEU A 40 3.28 1.87 -27.18
N GLU A 41 2.67 0.70 -27.01
CA GLU A 41 2.77 -0.15 -25.81
C GLU A 41 4.23 -0.51 -25.49
N LYS A 42 5.08 -0.69 -26.51
CA LYS A 42 6.51 -0.94 -26.32
C LYS A 42 7.23 0.24 -25.67
N LEU A 43 6.83 1.47 -25.99
CA LEU A 43 7.38 2.69 -25.41
C LEU A 43 6.80 2.95 -24.01
N LEU A 44 5.56 2.53 -23.74
CA LEU A 44 4.96 2.63 -22.40
C LEU A 44 5.66 1.75 -21.35
N LEU A 45 6.44 0.75 -21.79
CA LEU A 45 7.34 0.00 -20.90
C LEU A 45 8.51 0.86 -20.40
N THR A 46 8.84 1.96 -21.06
CA THR A 46 9.91 2.89 -20.69
C THR A 46 9.44 4.33 -20.90
N PRO A 47 8.63 4.90 -19.98
CA PRO A 47 7.95 6.18 -20.18
C PRO A 47 8.86 7.36 -20.52
N THR A 48 10.09 7.37 -19.99
CA THR A 48 11.12 8.38 -20.31
C THR A 48 11.47 8.38 -21.80
N LYS A 49 11.61 7.21 -22.43
CA LYS A 49 11.83 7.11 -23.88
C LYS A 49 10.66 7.62 -24.68
N LEU A 50 9.42 7.39 -24.23
CA LEU A 50 8.25 7.97 -24.89
C LEU A 50 8.27 9.51 -24.85
N ALA A 51 8.87 10.12 -23.83
CA ALA A 51 9.02 11.57 -23.72
C ALA A 51 10.13 12.15 -24.60
N GLU A 52 11.15 11.35 -24.88
CA GLU A 52 12.33 11.77 -25.66
C GLU A 52 12.21 11.41 -27.14
N GLU A 53 11.57 10.28 -27.46
CA GLU A 53 11.43 9.74 -28.82
C GLU A 53 10.24 10.35 -29.55
N TRP A 54 10.51 11.07 -30.64
CA TRP A 54 9.51 11.74 -31.50
C TRP A 54 8.78 10.78 -32.45
N THR A 55 8.82 9.47 -32.19
CA THR A 55 8.17 8.46 -33.04
C THR A 55 6.66 8.64 -33.09
N PHE A 56 6.08 9.07 -31.97
CA PHE A 56 4.69 9.48 -31.89
C PHE A 56 4.64 10.98 -31.57
N GLN A 57 4.03 11.77 -32.45
CA GLN A 57 3.80 13.19 -32.22
C GLN A 57 2.60 13.37 -31.27
N LEU A 58 2.79 13.02 -30.00
CA LEU A 58 1.78 13.16 -28.97
C LEU A 58 1.98 14.50 -28.25
N GLU A 59 0.87 15.20 -28.02
CA GLU A 59 0.87 16.35 -27.12
C GLU A 59 1.25 15.90 -25.69
N PRO A 60 2.03 16.68 -24.92
CA PRO A 60 2.46 16.29 -23.57
C PRO A 60 1.31 15.87 -22.64
N ALA A 61 0.14 16.51 -22.76
CA ALA A 61 -1.05 16.15 -21.99
C ALA A 61 -1.57 14.74 -22.35
N VAL A 62 -1.60 14.40 -23.63
CA VAL A 62 -2.01 13.08 -24.12
C VAL A 62 -1.00 12.03 -23.70
N GLN A 63 0.30 12.33 -23.81
CA GLN A 63 1.35 11.42 -23.38
C GLN A 63 1.22 11.08 -21.89
N LYS A 64 1.06 12.08 -21.03
CA LYS A 64 0.84 11.89 -19.59
C LYS A 64 -0.39 11.02 -19.32
N MET A 65 -1.50 11.31 -19.99
CA MET A 65 -2.75 10.55 -19.86
C MET A 65 -2.56 9.08 -20.25
N VAL A 66 -1.90 8.79 -21.38
CA VAL A 66 -1.69 7.42 -21.84
C VAL A 66 -0.75 6.65 -20.90
N ILE A 67 0.33 7.28 -20.42
CA ILE A 67 1.23 6.69 -19.43
C ILE A 67 0.45 6.37 -18.15
N GLU A 68 -0.30 7.34 -17.61
CA GLU A 68 -1.09 7.17 -16.40
C GLU A 68 -2.09 6.02 -16.56
N LYS A 69 -2.86 5.98 -17.65
CA LYS A 69 -3.83 4.91 -17.93
C LYS A 69 -3.16 3.55 -18.13
N TYR A 70 -1.95 3.52 -18.68
CA TYR A 70 -1.19 2.27 -18.85
C TYR A 70 -0.62 1.74 -17.53
N TYR A 71 -0.40 2.58 -16.52
CA TYR A 71 0.07 2.18 -15.19
C TYR A 71 -1.04 2.15 -14.14
N GLU A 72 -2.23 2.65 -14.42
CA GLU A 72 -3.39 2.51 -13.55
C GLU A 72 -3.72 1.02 -13.31
N PHE A 73 -4.20 0.69 -12.12
CA PHE A 73 -4.50 -0.69 -11.72
C PHE A 73 -5.78 -0.78 -10.91
N ASP A 74 -6.32 -1.98 -10.83
CA ASP A 74 -7.50 -2.28 -10.03
C ASP A 74 -7.05 -2.71 -8.62
N ASP A 75 -7.53 -2.02 -7.59
CA ASP A 75 -7.18 -2.30 -6.19
C ASP A 75 -7.47 -3.77 -5.82
N ILE A 76 -8.54 -4.36 -6.37
CA ILE A 76 -8.91 -5.78 -6.16
C ILE A 76 -7.91 -6.76 -6.80
N VAL A 77 -7.23 -6.38 -7.88
CA VAL A 77 -6.21 -7.20 -8.52
C VAL A 77 -4.91 -7.10 -7.75
N ILE A 78 -4.50 -5.88 -7.37
CA ILE A 78 -3.30 -5.67 -6.55
C ILE A 78 -3.43 -6.38 -5.20
N ARG A 79 -4.62 -6.37 -4.59
CA ARG A 79 -4.92 -7.11 -3.35
C ARG A 79 -4.56 -8.59 -3.42
N GLU A 80 -4.70 -9.23 -4.58
CA GLU A 80 -4.35 -10.64 -4.81
C GLU A 80 -2.87 -10.87 -5.18
N ILE A 81 -2.18 -9.81 -5.61
CA ILE A 81 -0.77 -9.84 -6.02
C ILE A 81 0.16 -9.56 -4.83
N ILE A 82 -0.17 -8.59 -3.97
CA ILE A 82 0.65 -8.24 -2.80
C ILE A 82 0.77 -9.42 -1.83
N GLY A 83 1.90 -9.51 -1.14
CA GLY A 83 2.25 -10.65 -0.26
C GLY A 83 2.72 -11.90 -1.00
N LYS A 84 2.69 -11.92 -2.34
CA LYS A 84 3.29 -12.98 -3.16
C LYS A 84 4.61 -12.50 -3.77
N LYS A 85 5.57 -13.40 -3.93
CA LYS A 85 6.82 -13.11 -4.67
C LYS A 85 6.50 -12.77 -6.12
N LEU A 86 7.13 -11.75 -6.69
CA LEU A 86 6.98 -11.33 -8.10
C LEU A 86 7.69 -12.30 -9.07
N SER A 87 7.17 -13.53 -9.15
CA SER A 87 7.78 -14.65 -9.84
C SER A 87 7.06 -15.02 -11.15
N GLY A 88 7.73 -15.83 -11.98
CA GLY A 88 7.09 -16.42 -13.16
C GLY A 88 5.93 -17.36 -12.82
N ARG A 89 5.91 -17.96 -11.63
CA ARG A 89 4.79 -18.78 -11.14
C ARG A 89 3.57 -17.90 -10.87
N THR A 90 3.72 -16.87 -10.04
CA THR A 90 2.67 -15.90 -9.71
C THR A 90 2.05 -15.29 -10.97
N ARG A 91 2.87 -15.07 -12.01
CA ARG A 91 2.39 -14.59 -13.31
C ARG A 91 1.50 -15.59 -14.05
N LYS A 92 1.81 -16.90 -13.98
CA LYS A 92 1.01 -17.96 -14.61
C LYS A 92 -0.32 -18.14 -13.90
N ASP A 93 -0.34 -17.97 -12.58
CA ASP A 93 -1.53 -18.12 -11.74
C ASP A 93 -2.47 -16.89 -11.81
N LEU A 94 -2.22 -15.92 -12.71
CA LEU A 94 -3.10 -14.76 -12.91
C LEU A 94 -4.43 -15.11 -13.58
N ASP A 95 -4.55 -16.31 -14.15
CA ASP A 95 -5.81 -16.83 -14.69
C ASP A 95 -6.84 -16.98 -13.55
N ASP A 96 -6.44 -17.51 -12.40
CA ASP A 96 -7.27 -17.60 -11.19
C ASP A 96 -7.64 -16.21 -10.64
N VAL A 97 -6.70 -15.25 -10.68
CA VAL A 97 -6.96 -13.87 -10.24
C VAL A 97 -7.98 -13.21 -11.16
N ALA A 98 -7.88 -13.42 -12.46
CA ALA A 98 -8.83 -12.90 -13.44
C ALA A 98 -10.24 -13.47 -13.21
N GLU A 99 -10.35 -14.78 -12.96
CA GLU A 99 -11.63 -15.41 -12.62
C GLU A 99 -12.22 -14.85 -11.32
N LYS A 100 -11.39 -14.74 -10.27
CA LYS A 100 -11.83 -14.25 -8.95
C LYS A 100 -12.29 -12.79 -8.97
N THR A 101 -11.59 -11.93 -9.70
CA THR A 101 -11.83 -10.48 -9.71
C THR A 101 -12.80 -10.04 -10.81
N GLY A 102 -13.04 -10.89 -11.81
CA GLY A 102 -13.76 -10.52 -13.03
C GLY A 102 -12.97 -9.57 -13.95
N VAL A 103 -11.72 -9.25 -13.62
CA VAL A 103 -10.86 -8.40 -14.45
C VAL A 103 -10.25 -9.23 -15.57
N LEU A 104 -10.21 -8.68 -16.78
CA LEU A 104 -9.63 -9.36 -17.93
C LEU A 104 -8.19 -9.80 -17.66
N LEU A 105 -7.89 -11.06 -17.97
CA LEU A 105 -6.55 -11.64 -17.79
C LEU A 105 -5.41 -10.80 -18.38
N ARG A 106 -5.63 -10.18 -19.55
CA ARG A 106 -4.65 -9.28 -20.16
C ARG A 106 -4.36 -8.06 -19.26
N SER A 107 -5.37 -7.51 -18.60
CA SER A 107 -5.22 -6.41 -17.63
C SER A 107 -4.50 -6.90 -16.37
N CYS A 108 -4.88 -8.05 -15.80
CA CYS A 108 -4.18 -8.63 -14.65
C CYS A 108 -2.68 -8.83 -14.94
N ARG A 109 -2.36 -9.38 -16.12
CA ARG A 109 -0.97 -9.56 -16.60
C ARG A 109 -0.23 -8.23 -16.74
N ARG A 110 -0.85 -7.20 -17.31
CA ARG A 110 -0.28 -5.84 -17.42
C ARG A 110 0.02 -5.26 -16.04
N GLN A 111 -0.96 -5.30 -15.12
CA GLN A 111 -0.82 -4.74 -13.78
C GLN A 111 0.32 -5.43 -13.02
N PHE A 112 0.39 -6.76 -13.06
CA PHE A 112 1.50 -7.51 -12.47
C PHE A 112 2.85 -7.13 -13.10
N ASP A 113 2.93 -7.02 -14.43
CA ASP A 113 4.17 -6.67 -15.11
C ASP A 113 4.62 -5.25 -14.80
N ASN A 114 3.68 -4.31 -14.64
CA ASN A 114 3.96 -2.93 -14.22
C ASN A 114 4.48 -2.89 -12.78
N VAL A 115 3.83 -3.57 -11.84
CA VAL A 115 4.33 -3.72 -10.46
C VAL A 115 5.75 -4.26 -10.46
N LYS A 116 6.00 -5.34 -11.22
CA LYS A 116 7.32 -5.96 -11.31
C LYS A 116 8.37 -5.04 -11.94
N ARG A 117 8.00 -4.23 -12.92
CA ARG A 117 8.90 -3.28 -13.57
C ARG A 117 9.27 -2.15 -12.62
N ILE A 118 8.26 -1.56 -11.96
CA ILE A 118 8.47 -0.50 -10.96
C ILE A 118 9.33 -1.02 -9.83
N PHE A 119 8.97 -2.17 -9.23
CA PHE A 119 9.74 -2.76 -8.13
C PHE A 119 11.22 -2.91 -8.50
N LYS A 120 11.53 -3.52 -9.64
CA LYS A 120 12.93 -3.69 -10.06
C LYS A 120 13.66 -2.38 -10.31
N GLN A 121 12.98 -1.40 -10.89
CA GLN A 121 13.60 -0.13 -11.22
C GLN A 121 13.97 0.67 -9.97
N VAL A 122 13.10 0.66 -8.96
CA VAL A 122 13.29 1.48 -7.75
C VAL A 122 14.14 0.78 -6.69
N ASP A 123 14.15 -0.56 -6.65
CA ASP A 123 15.01 -1.38 -5.76
C ASP A 123 16.51 -1.13 -5.99
N GLU A 124 16.88 -0.63 -7.17
CA GLU A 124 18.26 -0.26 -7.54
C GLU A 124 18.56 1.23 -7.31
N MET A 125 17.59 2.03 -6.87
CA MET A 125 17.71 3.49 -6.78
C MET A 125 17.68 3.97 -5.32
N PRO A 126 18.67 4.78 -4.88
CA PRO A 126 18.61 5.40 -3.57
C PRO A 126 17.57 6.52 -3.51
N GLY A 127 17.20 6.94 -2.30
CA GLY A 127 16.31 8.07 -2.08
C GLY A 127 14.84 7.67 -1.99
N SER A 128 13.95 8.64 -2.21
CA SER A 128 12.51 8.38 -2.06
C SER A 128 11.96 7.53 -3.19
N VAL A 129 11.35 6.40 -2.86
CA VAL A 129 10.67 5.50 -3.79
C VAL A 129 9.60 6.26 -4.58
N VAL A 130 8.83 7.17 -3.95
CA VAL A 130 7.82 7.97 -4.67
C VAL A 130 8.48 8.84 -5.74
N ALA A 131 9.55 9.57 -5.40
CA ALA A 131 10.26 10.43 -6.34
C ALA A 131 10.93 9.62 -7.46
N ASN A 132 11.46 8.44 -7.14
CA ASN A 132 12.06 7.51 -8.10
C ASN A 132 11.03 6.98 -9.09
N ILE A 133 9.81 6.67 -8.62
CA ILE A 133 8.69 6.28 -9.49
C ILE A 133 8.27 7.44 -10.40
N GLN A 134 8.09 8.64 -9.86
CA GLN A 134 7.67 9.80 -10.65
C GLN A 134 8.68 10.16 -11.74
N SER A 135 9.97 10.15 -11.42
CA SER A 135 11.03 10.48 -12.38
C SER A 135 11.23 9.39 -13.44
N SER A 136 11.22 8.11 -13.05
CA SER A 136 11.50 6.99 -13.97
C SER A 136 10.30 6.60 -14.83
N PHE A 137 9.08 6.78 -14.32
CA PHE A 137 7.85 6.34 -15.00
C PHE A 137 6.90 7.48 -15.36
N LEU A 138 7.22 8.73 -15.00
CA LEU A 138 6.41 9.92 -15.30
C LEU A 138 4.98 9.84 -14.74
N LEU A 139 4.81 9.14 -13.61
CA LEU A 139 3.50 8.94 -12.99
C LEU A 139 3.08 10.14 -12.14
N PRO A 140 1.77 10.43 -12.05
CA PRO A 140 1.27 11.42 -11.11
C PRO A 140 1.52 10.97 -9.66
N ASN A 141 1.62 11.96 -8.77
CA ASN A 141 1.96 11.77 -7.37
C ASN A 141 1.10 10.72 -6.66
N GLU A 142 -0.21 10.74 -6.87
CA GLU A 142 -1.13 9.82 -6.19
C GLU A 142 -0.94 8.37 -6.64
N LEU A 143 -0.73 8.12 -7.93
CA LEU A 143 -0.43 6.78 -8.44
C LEU A 143 0.96 6.32 -7.99
N ALA A 144 1.95 7.23 -7.96
CA ALA A 144 3.29 6.93 -7.48
C ALA A 144 3.29 6.53 -5.99
N LYS A 145 2.52 7.21 -5.13
CA LYS A 145 2.32 6.82 -3.72
C LYS A 145 1.72 5.43 -3.58
N LYS A 146 0.66 5.10 -4.33
CA LYS A 146 0.07 3.75 -4.28
C LYS A 146 1.07 2.68 -4.72
N TYR A 147 1.87 2.95 -5.75
CA TYR A 147 2.96 2.04 -6.15
C TYR A 147 4.05 1.92 -5.10
N ALA A 148 4.41 3.02 -4.42
CA ALA A 148 5.39 3.00 -3.33
C ALA A 148 4.90 2.11 -2.17
N SER A 149 3.63 2.19 -1.78
CA SER A 149 3.02 1.26 -0.83
C SER A 149 3.16 -0.21 -1.26
N ILE A 150 2.91 -0.52 -2.55
CA ILE A 150 3.08 -1.87 -3.09
C ILE A 150 4.54 -2.33 -2.98
N VAL A 151 5.49 -1.48 -3.36
CA VAL A 151 6.93 -1.76 -3.29
C VAL A 151 7.33 -2.05 -1.85
N PHE A 152 6.96 -1.17 -0.92
CA PHE A 152 7.25 -1.33 0.50
C PHE A 152 6.70 -2.64 1.08
N ILE A 153 5.44 -2.98 0.74
CA ILE A 153 4.80 -4.22 1.18
C ILE A 153 5.56 -5.46 0.68
N ILE A 154 5.94 -5.45 -0.60
CA ILE A 154 6.64 -6.57 -1.24
C ILE A 154 8.07 -6.69 -0.74
N ASN A 155 8.78 -5.57 -0.58
CA ASN A 155 10.16 -5.52 -0.13
C ASN A 155 10.30 -6.12 1.29
N ASN A 156 9.47 -5.64 2.21
CA ASN A 156 9.41 -6.12 3.59
C ASN A 156 8.67 -7.48 3.74
N ARG A 157 8.16 -8.03 2.62
CA ARG A 157 7.52 -9.34 2.51
C ARG A 157 6.33 -9.55 3.44
N PHE A 158 5.56 -8.51 3.76
CA PHE A 158 4.41 -8.63 4.67
C PHE A 158 3.41 -9.71 4.21
N GLU A 159 2.87 -10.45 5.18
CA GLU A 159 1.84 -11.46 4.97
C GLU A 159 0.46 -10.80 4.83
N THR A 160 -0.15 -10.95 3.67
CA THR A 160 -1.45 -10.35 3.30
C THR A 160 -2.49 -11.39 2.86
N SER A 161 -2.11 -12.67 2.78
CA SER A 161 -2.89 -13.76 2.17
C SER A 161 -3.57 -14.67 3.19
N LYS A 162 -3.31 -14.52 4.49
CA LYS A 162 -4.01 -15.29 5.53
C LYS A 162 -5.51 -15.02 5.48
N ARG A 163 -6.32 -16.07 5.63
CA ARG A 163 -7.80 -16.01 5.60
C ARG A 163 -8.38 -14.91 6.48
N LYS A 164 -7.79 -14.67 7.65
CA LYS A 164 -8.26 -13.61 8.58
C LYS A 164 -8.13 -12.20 8.02
N LEU A 165 -7.24 -11.98 7.06
CA LEU A 165 -7.02 -10.70 6.38
C LEU A 165 -7.89 -10.53 5.12
N ASN A 166 -8.71 -11.52 4.75
CA ASN A 166 -9.49 -11.48 3.51
C ASN A 166 -10.52 -10.34 3.46
N TYR A 167 -10.95 -9.82 4.62
CA TYR A 167 -11.87 -8.69 4.67
C TYR A 167 -11.19 -7.34 4.39
N LEU A 168 -9.85 -7.29 4.40
CA LEU A 168 -9.08 -6.07 4.14
C LEU A 168 -8.90 -5.86 2.64
N THR A 169 -9.04 -4.61 2.22
CA THR A 169 -8.82 -4.13 0.86
C THR A 169 -7.36 -3.75 0.63
N PHE A 170 -6.96 -3.49 -0.61
CA PHE A 170 -5.64 -2.92 -0.88
C PHE A 170 -5.45 -1.56 -0.20
N GLU A 171 -6.49 -0.73 -0.17
CA GLU A 171 -6.43 0.60 0.44
C GLU A 171 -6.08 0.51 1.93
N ASP A 172 -6.66 -0.45 2.66
CA ASP A 172 -6.33 -0.69 4.08
C ASP A 172 -4.82 -0.97 4.27
N PHE A 173 -4.24 -1.81 3.42
CA PHE A 173 -2.80 -2.10 3.45
C PHE A 173 -1.97 -0.89 3.01
N SER A 174 -2.44 -0.14 2.00
CA SER A 174 -1.73 1.02 1.45
C SER A 174 -1.61 2.14 2.49
N VAL A 175 -2.68 2.43 3.22
CA VAL A 175 -2.67 3.41 4.30
C VAL A 175 -1.69 3.01 5.40
N CYS A 176 -1.71 1.76 5.85
CA CYS A 176 -0.75 1.27 6.84
C CYS A 176 0.69 1.33 6.34
N ALA A 177 0.96 0.90 5.10
CA ALA A 177 2.28 0.96 4.50
C ALA A 177 2.79 2.40 4.43
N SER A 178 1.95 3.35 4.01
CA SER A 178 2.30 4.78 3.97
C SER A 178 2.64 5.32 5.36
N LEU A 179 1.89 4.95 6.39
CA LEU A 179 2.21 5.34 7.78
C LEU A 179 3.54 4.74 8.25
N MET A 180 3.80 3.47 7.93
CA MET A 180 5.09 2.82 8.26
C MET A 180 6.25 3.48 7.53
N MET A 181 6.11 3.77 6.23
CA MET A 181 7.13 4.48 5.45
C MET A 181 7.47 5.83 6.08
N ASN A 182 6.45 6.56 6.56
CA ASN A 182 6.61 7.88 7.16
C ASN A 182 7.05 7.88 8.64
N SER A 183 7.16 6.73 9.30
CA SER A 183 7.42 6.69 10.74
C SER A 183 8.47 5.68 11.16
N TRP A 184 8.66 4.61 10.38
CA TRP A 184 9.54 3.49 10.72
C TRP A 184 10.74 3.38 9.79
N THR A 185 10.90 4.28 8.83
CA THR A 185 12.06 4.30 7.93
C THR A 185 13.04 5.40 8.36
N THR A 186 14.30 5.25 7.99
CA THR A 186 15.39 6.15 8.41
C THR A 186 15.21 7.59 7.92
N SER A 187 14.38 7.82 6.89
CA SER A 187 14.04 9.15 6.37
C SER A 187 13.38 10.07 7.40
N THR A 188 12.70 9.53 8.42
CA THR A 188 11.94 10.33 9.40
C THR A 188 12.59 10.48 10.77
N ILE A 189 13.47 9.56 11.18
CA ILE A 189 13.99 9.53 12.56
C ILE A 189 15.22 10.44 12.72
N THR A 190 15.92 10.73 11.62
CA THR A 190 17.18 11.49 11.62
C THR A 190 17.02 12.98 11.27
N SER A 191 15.79 13.47 11.14
CA SER A 191 15.50 14.88 10.81
C SER A 191 15.92 15.89 11.88
N SER A 192 16.40 15.44 13.04
CA SER A 192 16.82 16.27 14.18
C SER A 192 18.33 16.54 14.24
N PHE A 193 19.17 15.92 13.41
CA PHE A 193 20.60 16.24 13.32
C PHE A 193 21.09 16.27 11.86
N ASN A 194 21.37 17.48 11.36
CA ASN A 194 21.93 17.75 10.02
C ASN A 194 23.09 16.81 9.65
N VAL A 195 22.95 16.04 8.57
CA VAL A 195 23.82 15.88 7.38
C VAL A 195 22.97 15.05 6.39
N GLY A 196 22.46 15.59 5.29
CA GLY A 196 23.20 15.87 4.06
C GLY A 196 23.19 14.62 3.16
N ALA A 197 22.57 14.72 1.98
CA ALA A 197 22.93 14.06 0.70
C ALA A 197 23.38 12.58 0.66
N ASP A 198 23.13 11.75 1.66
CA ASP A 198 23.35 10.31 1.55
C ASP A 198 22.05 9.63 1.12
N GLY A 199 22.15 8.80 0.08
CA GLY A 199 21.07 8.07 -0.55
C GLY A 199 20.33 7.11 0.38
N ARG A 200 19.52 7.65 1.30
CA ARG A 200 18.70 6.92 2.26
C ARG A 200 17.45 6.40 1.57
N ASP A 201 17.18 5.13 1.81
CA ASP A 201 16.13 4.35 1.17
C ASP A 201 14.87 4.34 2.07
N ASP A 202 13.73 4.82 1.57
CA ASP A 202 12.44 4.73 2.26
C ASP A 202 11.72 3.39 2.01
N SER A 203 12.40 2.42 1.39
CA SER A 203 11.89 1.07 1.13
C SER A 203 12.07 0.09 2.30
N ASP A 204 13.04 0.32 3.18
CA ASP A 204 13.41 -0.57 4.29
C ASP A 204 13.05 0.01 5.66
N VAL A 205 12.55 -0.85 6.54
CA VAL A 205 12.28 -0.48 7.94
C VAL A 205 13.59 -0.34 8.71
N ASP A 206 13.71 0.76 9.45
CA ASP A 206 14.88 1.09 10.26
C ASP A 206 15.08 0.06 11.38
N ARG A 207 16.18 -0.69 11.30
CA ARG A 207 16.50 -1.76 12.24
C ARG A 207 16.84 -1.26 13.63
N GLU A 208 17.45 -0.09 13.75
CA GLU A 208 17.80 0.51 15.04
C GLU A 208 16.51 0.93 15.77
N PHE A 209 15.62 1.61 15.05
CA PHE A 209 14.27 1.91 15.55
C PHE A 209 13.54 0.67 16.08
N LEU A 210 13.53 -0.43 15.31
CA LEU A 210 12.87 -1.67 15.74
C LEU A 210 13.54 -2.31 16.98
N MET A 211 14.85 -2.09 17.16
CA MET A 211 15.54 -2.55 18.36
C MET A 211 15.15 -1.74 19.59
N ASP A 212 15.03 -0.41 19.45
CA ASP A 212 14.65 0.51 20.53
C ASP A 212 13.22 0.24 21.04
N LEU A 213 12.32 -0.26 20.17
CA LEU A 213 10.97 -0.66 20.59
C LEU A 213 10.96 -1.71 21.72
N ARG A 214 12.07 -2.42 21.94
CA ARG A 214 12.17 -3.41 23.03
C ARG A 214 12.17 -2.78 24.41
N ASP A 215 12.59 -1.53 24.53
CA ASP A 215 12.67 -0.84 25.82
C ASP A 215 11.27 -0.52 26.37
N PHE A 216 10.26 -0.46 25.50
CA PHE A 216 8.86 -0.33 25.92
C PHE A 216 8.36 -1.51 26.77
N LYS A 217 9.09 -2.64 26.86
CA LYS A 217 8.78 -3.68 27.86
C LYS A 217 8.77 -3.14 29.29
N LEU A 218 9.54 -2.09 29.59
CA LEU A 218 9.56 -1.45 30.91
C LEU A 218 8.19 -0.88 31.33
N LEU A 219 7.32 -0.51 30.37
CA LEU A 219 5.95 -0.10 30.67
C LEU A 219 5.12 -1.23 31.32
N LEU A 220 5.44 -2.49 31.01
CA LEU A 220 4.75 -3.64 31.61
C LEU A 220 5.08 -3.78 33.11
N ASP A 221 6.24 -3.31 33.56
CA ASP A 221 6.61 -3.30 34.98
C ASP A 221 5.87 -2.20 35.75
N ARG A 222 5.50 -1.10 35.06
CA ARG A 222 4.71 0.02 35.59
C ARG A 222 3.25 0.01 35.14
N GLU A 223 2.72 -1.17 34.83
CA GLU A 223 1.35 -1.37 34.31
C GLU A 223 0.27 -0.64 35.12
N LYS A 224 0.37 -0.65 36.46
CA LYS A 224 -0.62 0.00 37.34
C LYS A 224 -0.61 1.53 37.21
N GLU A 225 0.57 2.13 37.15
CA GLU A 225 0.73 3.59 37.00
C GLU A 225 0.22 4.01 35.61
N HIS A 226 0.62 3.26 34.58
CA HIS A 226 0.18 3.50 33.20
C HIS A 226 -1.33 3.43 33.09
N ARG A 227 -1.94 2.35 33.61
CA ARG A 227 -3.39 2.16 33.63
C ARG A 227 -4.11 3.33 34.29
N ASN A 228 -3.68 3.74 35.48
CA ASN A 228 -4.35 4.78 36.24
C ASN A 228 -4.30 6.12 35.50
N MET A 229 -3.15 6.47 34.91
CA MET A 229 -3.00 7.69 34.14
C MET A 229 -3.82 7.64 32.84
N THR A 230 -3.77 6.53 32.09
CA THR A 230 -4.62 6.34 30.90
C THR A 230 -6.09 6.52 31.25
N LEU A 231 -6.59 5.84 32.29
CA LEU A 231 -8.00 5.95 32.70
C LEU A 231 -8.37 7.38 33.13
N SER A 232 -7.51 8.09 33.84
CA SER A 232 -7.77 9.48 34.22
C SER A 232 -7.93 10.41 33.03
N HIS A 233 -7.14 10.19 31.97
CA HIS A 233 -7.17 10.99 30.74
C HIS A 233 -8.26 10.54 29.76
N LEU A 234 -8.77 9.33 29.91
CA LEU A 234 -9.79 8.72 29.06
C LEU A 234 -11.22 9.04 29.51
N ARG A 235 -11.42 9.23 30.83
CA ARG A 235 -12.71 9.63 31.41
C ARG A 235 -13.24 10.91 30.75
N GLY A 236 -14.49 10.88 30.31
CA GLY A 236 -15.13 11.99 29.61
C GLY A 236 -14.80 12.10 28.11
N LYS A 237 -13.86 11.31 27.58
CA LYS A 237 -13.55 11.28 26.13
C LYS A 237 -14.22 10.11 25.40
N ILE A 238 -14.51 9.03 26.11
CA ILE A 238 -15.24 7.86 25.59
C ILE A 238 -16.38 7.48 26.56
N PRO A 239 -17.37 6.68 26.11
CA PRO A 239 -18.47 6.25 26.99
C PRO A 239 -17.98 5.50 28.22
N ASP A 240 -18.63 5.70 29.38
CA ASP A 240 -18.22 5.09 30.66
C ASP A 240 -18.13 3.57 30.61
N ARG A 241 -19.03 2.92 29.86
CA ARG A 241 -18.98 1.46 29.62
C ARG A 241 -17.61 1.02 29.06
N MET A 242 -17.01 1.84 28.19
CA MET A 242 -15.72 1.56 27.57
C MET A 242 -14.57 1.86 28.52
N CYS A 243 -14.68 2.90 29.35
CA CYS A 243 -13.72 3.13 30.43
C CYS A 243 -13.65 1.93 31.38
N THR A 244 -14.80 1.38 31.80
CA THR A 244 -14.84 0.16 32.64
C THR A 244 -14.26 -1.05 31.92
N GLU A 245 -14.52 -1.21 30.62
CA GLU A 245 -13.95 -2.28 29.81
C GLU A 245 -12.42 -2.18 29.74
N VAL A 246 -11.89 -0.98 29.46
CA VAL A 246 -10.45 -0.70 29.49
C VAL A 246 -9.87 -0.99 30.86
N GLU A 247 -10.51 -0.56 31.95
CA GLU A 247 -10.01 -0.80 33.31
C GLU A 247 -9.84 -2.30 33.61
N ASN A 248 -10.79 -3.12 33.16
CA ASN A 248 -10.78 -4.57 33.36
C ASN A 248 -9.77 -5.28 32.45
N ASN A 249 -9.55 -4.77 31.23
CA ASN A 249 -8.74 -5.44 30.21
C ASN A 249 -7.41 -4.72 29.88
N PHE A 250 -7.06 -3.65 30.58
CA PHE A 250 -5.89 -2.81 30.29
C PHE A 250 -4.61 -3.63 30.12
N LYS A 251 -4.40 -4.58 31.03
CA LYS A 251 -3.25 -5.50 31.01
C LYS A 251 -3.17 -6.32 29.72
N VAL A 252 -4.30 -6.78 29.22
CA VAL A 252 -4.38 -7.57 27.99
C VAL A 252 -4.04 -6.69 26.79
N TYR A 253 -4.64 -5.51 26.69
CA TYR A 253 -4.36 -4.54 25.62
C TYR A 253 -2.91 -4.07 25.64
N SER A 254 -2.40 -3.66 26.79
CA SER A 254 -1.03 -3.17 26.97
C SER A 254 0.00 -4.23 26.57
N ARG A 255 -0.19 -5.48 27.04
CA ARG A 255 0.67 -6.60 26.63
C ARG A 255 0.60 -6.88 25.14
N ALA A 256 -0.59 -6.85 24.53
CA ALA A 256 -0.73 -7.09 23.11
C ALA A 256 0.03 -6.03 22.29
N ILE A 257 -0.18 -4.75 22.58
CA ILE A 257 0.47 -3.61 21.89
C ILE A 257 1.99 -3.68 22.04
N ILE A 258 2.48 -3.79 23.28
CA ILE A 258 3.93 -3.79 23.56
C ILE A 258 4.59 -5.03 22.95
N ASN A 259 4.00 -6.23 23.09
CA ASN A 259 4.62 -7.44 22.57
C ASN A 259 4.68 -7.46 21.04
N ILE A 260 3.70 -6.88 20.33
CA ILE A 260 3.80 -6.70 18.88
C ILE A 260 5.00 -5.82 18.57
N GLY A 261 5.08 -4.61 19.14
CA GLY A 261 6.17 -3.66 18.90
C GLY A 261 7.55 -4.25 19.18
N CYS A 262 7.73 -4.88 20.34
CA CYS A 262 9.02 -5.47 20.73
C CYS A 262 9.43 -6.69 19.88
N ALA A 263 8.48 -7.34 19.19
CA ALA A 263 8.77 -8.48 18.32
C ALA A 263 9.20 -8.05 16.91
N LEU A 264 8.93 -6.81 16.49
CA LEU A 264 9.14 -6.37 15.11
C LEU A 264 10.59 -6.46 14.63
N ASN A 265 11.59 -6.40 15.51
CA ASN A 265 12.99 -6.62 15.11
C ASN A 265 13.22 -8.03 14.51
N ASN A 266 12.36 -9.01 14.84
CA ASN A 266 12.39 -10.32 14.20
C ASN A 266 11.69 -10.24 12.82
N THR A 267 12.42 -10.60 11.76
CA THR A 267 11.92 -10.60 10.38
C THR A 267 10.63 -11.41 10.19
N ARG A 268 10.43 -12.52 10.92
CA ARG A 268 9.19 -13.30 10.83
C ARG A 268 8.01 -12.51 11.41
N ASP A 269 8.22 -11.91 12.58
CA ASP A 269 7.17 -11.21 13.30
C ASP A 269 6.85 -9.87 12.61
N LEU A 270 7.83 -9.20 12.00
CA LEU A 270 7.63 -8.07 11.09
C LEU A 270 6.74 -8.45 9.91
N ARG A 271 7.05 -9.57 9.23
CA ARG A 271 6.22 -10.06 8.13
C ARG A 271 4.79 -10.32 8.57
N ASP A 272 4.60 -10.89 9.74
CA ASP A 272 3.28 -11.28 10.25
C ASP A 272 2.57 -10.10 10.97
N PHE A 273 3.10 -8.86 10.90
CA PHE A 273 2.55 -7.69 11.59
C PHE A 273 1.03 -7.49 11.42
N PHE A 274 0.52 -7.58 10.18
CA PHE A 274 -0.91 -7.41 9.94
C PHE A 274 -1.75 -8.53 10.55
N VAL A 275 -1.24 -9.77 10.49
CA VAL A 275 -1.88 -10.95 11.09
C VAL A 275 -1.97 -10.78 12.61
N ASP A 276 -0.85 -10.39 13.22
CA ASP A 276 -0.72 -10.19 14.66
C ASP A 276 -1.57 -9.03 15.16
N THR A 277 -1.60 -7.91 14.43
CA THR A 277 -2.44 -6.75 14.76
C THR A 277 -3.90 -7.12 14.70
N VAL A 278 -4.33 -7.84 13.66
CA VAL A 278 -5.73 -8.28 13.55
C VAL A 278 -6.09 -9.23 14.70
N GLU A 279 -5.25 -10.23 14.95
CA GLU A 279 -5.53 -11.27 15.95
C GLU A 279 -5.51 -10.77 17.38
N LYS A 280 -4.53 -9.92 17.73
CA LYS A 280 -4.27 -9.53 19.12
C LYS A 280 -4.91 -8.19 19.50
N ILE A 281 -5.29 -7.36 18.52
CA ILE A 281 -5.89 -6.03 18.76
C ILE A 281 -7.28 -5.94 18.13
N VAL A 282 -7.38 -6.08 16.81
CA VAL A 282 -8.63 -5.78 16.08
C VAL A 282 -9.76 -6.74 16.47
N ASP A 283 -9.50 -8.05 16.51
CA ASP A 283 -10.51 -9.05 16.83
C ASP A 283 -11.01 -8.92 18.29
N PRO A 284 -10.14 -8.77 19.32
CA PRO A 284 -10.58 -8.44 20.67
C PRO A 284 -11.41 -7.15 20.75
N CYS A 285 -10.97 -6.08 20.10
CA CYS A 285 -11.73 -4.82 20.07
C CYS A 285 -13.11 -4.99 19.41
N ARG A 286 -13.20 -5.76 18.32
CA ARG A 286 -14.49 -6.09 17.68
C ARG A 286 -15.40 -6.90 18.60
N GLN A 287 -14.88 -7.89 19.32
CA GLN A 287 -15.63 -8.69 20.28
C GLN A 287 -16.18 -7.83 21.43
N SER A 288 -15.37 -6.88 21.90
CA SER A 288 -15.75 -5.87 22.89
C SER A 288 -16.58 -4.71 22.31
N ARG A 289 -16.94 -4.76 21.02
CA ARG A 289 -17.79 -3.78 20.31
C ARG A 289 -17.24 -2.35 20.31
N TRP A 290 -15.93 -2.21 20.24
CA TRP A 290 -15.27 -0.93 20.05
C TRP A 290 -15.66 -0.31 18.71
N LYS A 291 -15.88 1.01 18.70
CA LYS A 291 -15.90 1.81 17.48
C LYS A 291 -14.49 2.28 17.13
N GLY A 292 -14.23 2.53 15.84
CA GLY A 292 -12.94 3.02 15.37
C GLY A 292 -12.49 4.30 16.08
N ALA A 293 -13.39 5.29 16.21
CA ALA A 293 -13.10 6.55 16.92
C ALA A 293 -12.81 6.36 18.42
N GLU A 294 -13.45 5.39 19.07
CA GLU A 294 -13.18 5.09 20.49
C GLU A 294 -11.78 4.47 20.64
N LEU A 295 -11.42 3.55 19.74
CA LEU A 295 -10.12 2.90 19.73
C LEU A 295 -8.99 3.89 19.43
N GLU A 296 -9.20 4.80 18.48
CA GLU A 296 -8.24 5.87 18.15
C GLU A 296 -7.95 6.75 19.38
N VAL A 297 -9.00 7.22 20.07
CA VAL A 297 -8.86 8.01 21.29
C VAL A 297 -8.15 7.21 22.39
N PHE A 298 -8.49 5.94 22.57
CA PHE A 298 -7.81 5.08 23.54
C PHE A 298 -6.32 4.93 23.23
N LEU A 299 -5.96 4.62 21.98
CA LEU A 299 -4.56 4.42 21.58
C LEU A 299 -3.74 5.71 21.74
N GLN A 300 -4.31 6.87 21.39
CA GLN A 300 -3.67 8.16 21.60
C GLN A 300 -3.41 8.42 23.09
N VAL A 301 -4.44 8.27 23.93
CA VAL A 301 -4.32 8.50 25.38
C VAL A 301 -3.39 7.46 26.04
N TYR A 302 -3.40 6.22 25.56
CA TYR A 302 -2.49 5.16 26.00
C TYR A 302 -1.04 5.53 25.71
N ALA A 303 -0.74 6.00 24.50
CA ALA A 303 0.59 6.44 24.09
C ALA A 303 1.05 7.65 24.93
N ASP A 304 0.22 8.70 25.02
CA ASP A 304 0.54 9.92 25.77
C ASP A 304 0.80 9.63 27.26
N ALA A 305 -0.03 8.79 27.88
CA ALA A 305 0.19 8.35 29.25
C ALA A 305 1.49 7.55 29.39
N GLY A 306 1.81 6.67 28.44
CA GLY A 306 3.06 5.92 28.47
C GLY A 306 4.28 6.83 28.42
N SER A 307 4.27 7.84 27.55
CA SER A 307 5.34 8.84 27.42
C SER A 307 5.49 9.75 28.66
N GLY A 308 4.40 9.99 29.39
CA GLY A 308 4.43 10.75 30.65
C GLY A 308 5.00 9.99 31.85
N LEU A 309 5.13 8.66 31.75
CA LEU A 309 5.86 7.88 32.75
C LEU A 309 7.35 8.06 32.49
N ASP A 310 8.06 8.68 33.42
CA ASP A 310 9.52 8.80 33.37
C ASP A 310 10.19 7.43 33.56
N ILE A 311 10.18 6.61 32.50
CA ILE A 311 10.65 5.22 32.48
C ILE A 311 11.93 5.04 31.66
N MET A 312 12.25 5.99 30.76
CA MET A 312 13.42 5.93 29.88
C MET A 312 14.63 6.72 30.39
N ASN A 313 14.52 7.47 31.50
CA ASN A 313 15.66 8.15 32.16
C ASN A 313 16.37 7.23 33.17
N ARG A 314 16.97 6.13 32.71
CA ARG A 314 17.89 5.33 33.53
C ARG A 314 19.20 5.08 32.83
#